data_AF-A0A536MXV4-F1
#
_entry.id   AF-A0A536MXV4-F1
#
_cell.length_a   1.000
_cell.length_b   1.000
_cell.length_c   1.000
_cell.angle_alpha   90.00
_cell.angle_beta   90.00
_cell.angle_gamma   90.00
#
_symmetry.space_group_name_H-M   'P 1'
#
loop_
_entity.id
_entity.type
_entity.pdbx_description
1 polymer ?
#
loop_
_entity_poly.entity_id
_entity_poly.type
_entity_poly.pdbx_seq_one_letter_code
_entity_poly.pdbx_strand_id
1 'polypeptide(L)' 'MDFSLTDEQERYRQGVREICTKFPDSYWRRIDAEKRYPEEFVRALTTGGWLSVLIP' A
#
# COMPACT_ATOMS: atom_id res chain seq x y z
N MET A 1 25.66 11.96 -8.98
CA MET A 1 24.43 12.13 -8.20
C MET A 1 24.00 10.73 -7.79
N ASP A 2 23.82 10.50 -6.49
CA ASP A 2 23.44 9.18 -5.96
C ASP A 2 21.92 9.11 -5.82
N PHE A 3 21.35 7.99 -6.26
CA PHE A 3 19.91 7.70 -6.26
C PHE A 3 19.59 6.42 -5.47
N SER A 4 20.56 5.88 -4.74
CA SER A 4 20.33 4.74 -3.86
C SER A 4 19.37 5.12 -2.73
N LEU A 5 18.55 4.15 -2.33
CA LEU A 5 17.66 4.31 -1.18
C LEU A 5 18.44 4.04 0.09
N THR A 6 18.08 4.75 1.16
CA THR A 6 18.58 4.40 2.49
C THR A 6 17.96 3.07 2.94
N ASP A 7 18.63 2.36 3.86
CA ASP A 7 18.11 1.13 4.44
C ASP A 7 16.72 1.33 5.06
N GLU A 8 16.45 2.51 5.61
CA GLU A 8 15.15 2.87 6.13
C GLU A 8 14.08 2.96 5.03
N GLN A 9 14.40 3.61 3.91
CA GLN A 9 13.50 3.71 2.75
C GLN A 9 13.22 2.34 2.13
N GLU A 10 14.21 1.45 2.06
CA GLU A 10 13.97 0.09 1.55
C GLU A 10 13.08 -0.72 2.50
N ARG A 11 13.24 -0.58 3.82
CA ARG A 11 12.33 -1.19 4.79
C ARG A 11 10.89 -0.71 4.63
N TYR A 12 10.68 0.59 4.40
CA TYR A 12 9.35 1.13 4.11
C TYR A 12 8.76 0.56 2.81
N ARG A 13 9.55 0.50 1.73
CA ARG A 13 9.12 -0.11 0.48
C ARG A 13 8.74 -1.57 0.65
N GLN A 14 9.52 -2.32 1.41
CA GLN A 14 9.24 -3.72 1.67
C GLN A 14 7.91 -3.90 2.41
N GLY A 15 7.67 -3.13 3.48
CA GLY A 15 6.44 -3.21 4.25
C GLY A 15 5.19 -2.86 3.43
N VAL A 16 5.25 -1.84 2.56
CA VAL A 16 4.14 -1.51 1.65
C VAL A 16 3.93 -2.61 0.60
N ARG A 17 5.00 -3.18 0.04
CA ARG A 17 4.91 -4.27 -0.94
C ARG A 17 4.19 -5.50 -0.38
N GLU A 18 4.48 -5.88 0.87
CA GLU A 18 3.81 -7.02 1.54
C GLU A 18 2.31 -6.82 1.72
N ILE A 19 1.85 -5.57 1.82
CA ILE A 19 0.42 -5.27 1.80
C ILE A 19 -0.11 -5.45 0.39
N CYS A 20 0.54 -4.86 -0.61
CA CYS A 20 0.12 -4.95 -2.01
C CYS A 20 0.04 -6.40 -2.52
N THR A 21 0.89 -7.32 -2.05
CA THR A 21 0.82 -8.74 -2.46
C THR A 21 -0.50 -9.42 -2.08
N LYS A 22 -1.24 -8.88 -1.10
CA LYS A 22 -2.56 -9.40 -0.69
C LYS A 22 -3.69 -8.96 -1.63
N PHE A 23 -3.44 -8.01 -2.53
CA PHE A 23 -4.42 -7.40 -3.42
C PHE A 23 -4.00 -7.57 -4.89
N PRO A 24 -4.18 -8.77 -5.47
CA PRO A 24 -3.80 -9.06 -6.86
C PRO A 24 -4.70 -8.34 -7.86
N ASP A 25 -4.33 -8.36 -9.15
CA ASP A 25 -5.11 -7.74 -10.24
C ASP A 25 -6.59 -8.12 -10.26
N SER A 26 -6.95 -9.35 -9.86
CA SER A 26 -8.34 -9.79 -9.80
C SER A 26 -9.17 -8.99 -8.78
N TYR A 27 -8.57 -8.60 -7.65
CA TYR A 27 -9.20 -7.71 -6.68
C TYR A 27 -9.49 -6.35 -7.33
N TRP A 28 -8.49 -5.75 -7.98
CA TRP A 28 -8.62 -4.43 -8.60
C TRP A 28 -9.63 -4.42 -9.74
N ARG A 29 -9.63 -5.46 -10.60
CA ARG A 29 -10.63 -5.62 -11.66
C ARG A 29 -12.05 -5.71 -11.12
N ARG A 30 -12.24 -6.39 -9.99
CA ARG A 30 -13.56 -6.46 -9.32
C ARG A 30 -13.99 -5.11 -8.78
N ILE A 31 -13.09 -4.39 -8.09
CA ILE A 31 -13.37 -3.05 -7.57
C ILE A 31 -13.76 -2.09 -8.69
N ASP A 32 -13.04 -2.11 -9.80
CA ASP A 32 -13.31 -1.28 -10.98
C ASP A 32 -14.67 -1.63 -11.63
N ALA A 33 -14.93 -2.92 -11.87
CA ALA A 33 -16.20 -3.38 -12.43
C ALA A 33 -17.41 -3.00 -11.56
N GLU A 34 -17.26 -3.05 -10.24
CA GLU A 34 -18.29 -2.68 -9.27
C GLU A 34 -18.34 -1.16 -9.01
N LYS A 35 -17.38 -0.37 -9.55
CA LYS A 35 -17.19 1.08 -9.26
C LYS A 35 -17.15 1.38 -7.76
N ARG A 36 -16.48 0.53 -6.98
CA ARG A 36 -16.45 0.62 -5.52
C ARG A 36 -15.18 1.27 -5.00
N TYR A 37 -15.27 1.75 -3.76
CA TYR A 37 -14.10 2.14 -3.01
C TYR A 37 -13.37 0.89 -2.45
N PRO A 38 -12.04 0.79 -2.55
CA PRO A 38 -11.27 -0.38 -2.11
C PRO A 38 -11.07 -0.38 -0.58
N GLU A 39 -12.16 -0.49 0.18
CA GLU A 39 -12.15 -0.42 1.65
C GLU A 39 -11.18 -1.40 2.31
N GLU A 40 -11.08 -2.63 1.80
CA GLU A 40 -10.21 -3.67 2.34
C GLU A 40 -8.72 -3.28 2.25
N PHE A 41 -8.32 -2.73 1.11
CA PHE A 41 -6.97 -2.22 0.87
C PHE A 41 -6.64 -1.04 1.77
N VAL A 42 -7.56 -0.07 1.85
CA VAL A 42 -7.37 1.14 2.66
C VAL A 42 -7.26 0.77 4.13
N ARG A 43 -8.13 -0.13 4.62
CA ARG A 43 -8.06 -0.66 5.99
C ARG A 43 -6.72 -1.35 6.25
N ALA A 44 -6.23 -2.16 5.31
CA ALA A 44 -4.93 -2.82 5.47
C ALA A 44 -3.78 -1.81 5.60
N LEU A 45 -3.79 -0.74 4.81
CA LEU A 45 -2.81 0.34 4.93
C LEU A 45 -2.94 1.11 6.26
N THR A 46 -4.17 1.39 6.69
CA THR A 46 -4.44 2.06 7.98
C THR A 46 -3.94 1.23 9.16
N THR A 47 -4.29 -0.07 9.21
CA THR A 47 -3.85 -0.97 10.27
C THR A 47 -2.33 -1.16 10.27
N GLY A 48 -1.70 -1.12 9.09
CA GLY A 48 -0.24 -1.17 8.98
C GLY A 48 0.47 0.16 9.30
N GLY A 49 -0.26 1.24 9.62
CA GLY A 49 0.33 2.55 9.91
C GLY A 49 0.91 3.27 8.69
N TRP A 50 0.55 2.87 7.47
CA TRP A 50 1.13 3.44 6.24
C TRP A 50 0.42 4.70 5.75
N LEU A 51 -0.76 5.01 6.28
CA LEU A 51 -1.53 6.23 5.94
C LEU A 51 -1.33 7.36 6.95
N SER A 52 -0.54 7.16 8.01
CA SER A 52 -0.34 8.15 9.07
C SER A 52 0.72 9.20 8.75
N VAL A 53 1.35 9.17 7.56
CA VAL A 53 2.38 10.17 7.17
C VAL A 53 1.83 11.61 7.12
N LEU A 54 0.50 11.77 7.13
CA LEU A 54 -0.20 13.05 7.15
C LEU A 54 -0.83 13.39 8.51
N ILE A 55 -0.66 12.54 9.54
CA ILE A 55 -1.16 12.80 10.89
C ILE A 55 0.03 13.32 11.73
N PRO A 56 -0.06 14.54 12.30
CA PRO A 56 1.01 15.14 13.11
C PRO A 56 1.42 14.32 14.32
#